data_AF-A6VPG6-F1
#
_entry.id   AF-A6VPG6-F1
#
_cell.length_a   1.000
_cell.length_b   1.000
_cell.length_c   1.000
_cell.angle_alpha   90.00
_cell.angle_beta   90.00
_cell.angle_gamma   90.00
#
_symmetry.space_group_name_H-M   'P 1'
#
loop_
_entity.id
_entity.type
_entity.pdbx_description
1 polymer ?
#
loop_
_entity_poly.entity_id
_entity_poly.type
_entity_poly.pdbx_seq_one_letter_code
_entity_poly.pdbx_strand_id
1 'polypeptide(L)'
;MIFVKSAVKIDRTFLFLGVQYLCGNLITEAIMAQKNLKRQVFDYVLTQYGSEPEYLWKTYPDYAVLRHTDNRKWYAIVMNVPKSKLGLSGTGAIDIMNIKCSPEILSTFLAQQGVLPAYHMNKSHWMTIRLDGSVDKDTIFFLLNGSFDLTATRQVKKKLGIARYTEWIVPANPKYYDVEKELREGGEIIWKQSNNIAVDDIVYMYVTAPTAAIRYKCLVLEVNIPYQFRHDRLQIKRVMKIRCLKEYDKNLIPRVKMAEFGVSAVRGPRHMPYSLKREIEALIGEQKAS
;
A
#
# COMPACT_ATOMS: atom_id res chain seq x y z
N MET A 1 62.82 50.68 -10.69
CA MET A 1 62.39 49.51 -9.89
C MET A 1 60.93 49.22 -10.27
N ILE A 2 60.65 48.74 -11.49
CA ILE A 2 60.45 47.33 -11.90
C ILE A 2 59.59 46.55 -10.89
N PHE A 3 58.35 46.21 -11.26
CA PHE A 3 57.84 44.82 -11.28
C PHE A 3 56.47 44.72 -11.99
N VAL A 4 56.55 44.22 -13.23
CA VAL A 4 55.72 43.21 -13.94
C VAL A 4 54.20 43.17 -13.74
N LYS A 5 53.47 43.57 -14.81
CA LYS A 5 52.13 43.06 -15.14
C LYS A 5 52.22 41.55 -15.46
N SER A 6 51.70 40.68 -14.58
CA SER A 6 51.40 39.29 -14.94
C SER A 6 49.91 39.15 -15.23
N ALA A 7 49.57 39.24 -16.51
CA ALA A 7 48.30 38.71 -17.00
C ALA A 7 48.41 37.17 -16.97
N VAL A 8 47.73 36.54 -16.01
CA VAL A 8 47.51 35.10 -16.06
C VAL A 8 46.63 34.83 -17.27
N LYS A 9 47.25 34.41 -18.38
CA LYS A 9 46.55 33.74 -19.48
C LYS A 9 45.92 32.50 -18.88
N ILE A 10 44.64 32.57 -18.55
CA ILE A 10 43.86 31.38 -18.23
C ILE A 10 43.73 30.64 -19.55
N ASP A 11 44.53 29.59 -19.69
CA ASP A 11 44.52 28.71 -20.83
C ASP A 11 43.12 28.09 -20.96
N ARG A 12 42.38 28.48 -22.02
CA ARG A 12 41.03 27.99 -22.29
C ARG A 12 40.98 26.46 -22.45
N THR A 13 42.13 25.84 -22.70
CA THR A 13 42.30 24.39 -22.77
C THR A 13 42.15 23.73 -21.39
N PHE A 14 42.58 24.38 -20.30
CA PHE A 14 42.49 23.87 -18.93
C PHE A 14 41.06 23.92 -18.36
N LEU A 15 40.28 24.94 -18.72
CA LEU A 15 38.85 25.00 -18.37
C LEU A 15 38.03 23.94 -19.12
N PHE A 16 38.37 23.66 -20.38
CA PHE A 16 37.70 22.59 -21.15
C PHE A 16 38.06 21.21 -20.60
N LEU A 17 39.33 20.93 -20.32
CA LEU A 17 39.76 19.66 -19.71
C LEU A 17 39.19 19.47 -18.31
N GLY A 18 39.15 20.51 -17.47
CA GLY A 18 38.60 20.45 -16.11
C GLY A 18 37.09 20.21 -16.08
N VAL A 19 36.31 20.86 -16.95
CA VAL A 19 34.86 20.64 -17.06
C VAL A 19 34.56 19.26 -17.66
N GLN A 20 35.37 18.80 -18.60
CA GLN A 20 35.19 17.51 -19.26
C GLN A 20 35.58 16.33 -18.33
N TYR A 21 36.58 16.50 -17.46
CA TYR A 21 36.92 15.56 -16.38
C TYR A 21 35.88 15.54 -15.24
N LEU A 22 35.41 16.70 -14.78
CA LEU A 22 34.35 16.78 -13.76
C LEU A 22 33.04 16.19 -14.26
N CYS A 23 32.65 16.49 -15.50
CA CYS A 23 31.46 15.92 -16.14
C CYS A 23 31.63 14.41 -16.40
N GLY A 24 32.83 13.96 -16.79
CA GLY A 24 33.15 12.54 -16.95
C GLY A 24 33.05 11.74 -15.64
N ASN A 25 33.53 12.29 -14.51
CA ASN A 25 33.40 11.64 -13.20
C ASN A 25 31.95 11.65 -12.70
N LEU A 26 31.21 12.75 -12.83
CA LEU A 26 29.79 12.79 -12.45
C LEU A 26 28.93 11.86 -13.31
N ILE A 27 29.21 11.76 -14.62
CA ILE A 27 28.52 10.82 -15.51
C ILE A 27 28.87 9.37 -15.13
N THR A 28 30.13 9.08 -14.80
CA THR A 28 30.56 7.73 -14.38
C THR A 28 29.97 7.37 -13.02
N GLU A 29 29.91 8.29 -12.06
CA GLU A 29 29.25 8.10 -10.76
C GLU A 29 27.74 7.92 -10.90
N ALA A 30 27.07 8.69 -11.76
CA ALA A 30 25.65 8.53 -12.06
C ALA A 30 25.35 7.21 -12.79
N ILE A 31 26.20 6.79 -13.74
CA ILE A 31 26.08 5.50 -14.45
C ILE A 31 26.35 4.33 -13.49
N MET A 32 27.33 4.46 -12.58
CA MET A 32 27.61 3.46 -11.55
C MET A 32 26.49 3.44 -10.49
N ALA A 33 25.89 4.58 -10.13
CA ALA A 33 24.71 4.67 -9.27
C ALA A 33 23.43 4.09 -9.93
N GLN A 34 23.30 4.20 -11.25
CA GLN A 34 22.22 3.62 -12.03
C GLN A 34 22.32 2.09 -12.15
N LYS A 35 23.52 1.54 -12.43
CA LYS A 35 23.80 0.09 -12.34
C LYS A 35 23.61 -0.47 -10.93
N ASN A 36 23.49 0.41 -9.94
CA ASN A 36 23.43 0.09 -8.53
C ASN A 36 22.00 0.10 -7.99
N LEU A 37 21.04 0.83 -8.56
CA LEU A 37 19.68 0.92 -8.00
C LEU A 37 18.87 -0.39 -8.13
N LYS A 38 18.95 -1.08 -9.28
CA LYS A 38 18.38 -2.42 -9.45
C LYS A 38 18.96 -3.42 -8.44
N ARG A 39 20.28 -3.38 -8.23
CA ARG A 39 20.97 -4.23 -7.26
C ARG A 39 20.53 -3.88 -5.83
N GLN A 40 20.47 -2.60 -5.49
CA GLN A 40 19.99 -2.12 -4.19
C GLN A 40 18.55 -2.57 -3.92
N VAL A 41 17.67 -2.56 -4.91
CA VAL A 41 16.32 -3.12 -4.77
C VAL A 41 16.39 -4.61 -4.42
N PHE A 42 17.21 -5.40 -5.11
CA PHE A 42 17.35 -6.83 -4.82
C PHE A 42 17.97 -7.10 -3.44
N ASP A 43 19.03 -6.37 -3.07
CA ASP A 43 19.66 -6.47 -1.76
C ASP A 43 18.67 -6.07 -0.65
N TYR A 44 17.86 -5.02 -0.90
CA TYR A 44 16.83 -4.56 0.02
C TYR A 44 15.72 -5.60 0.21
N VAL A 45 15.14 -6.16 -0.85
CA VAL A 45 14.06 -7.17 -0.70
C VAL A 45 14.54 -8.48 -0.10
N LEU A 46 15.79 -8.87 -0.36
CA LEU A 46 16.40 -10.02 0.31
C LEU A 46 16.54 -9.73 1.81
N THR A 47 17.09 -8.58 2.17
CA THR A 47 17.35 -8.21 3.57
C THR A 47 16.06 -7.97 4.35
N GLN A 48 15.10 -7.23 3.78
CA GLN A 48 13.87 -6.81 4.47
C GLN A 48 12.79 -7.87 4.45
N TYR A 49 12.67 -8.64 3.37
CA TYR A 49 11.55 -9.58 3.17
C TYR A 49 11.98 -11.04 3.07
N GLY A 50 13.27 -11.33 2.95
CA GLY A 50 13.76 -12.67 2.63
C GLY A 50 13.30 -13.16 1.25
N SER A 51 13.02 -12.24 0.32
CA SER A 51 12.58 -12.58 -1.04
C SER A 51 13.74 -12.54 -2.01
N GLU A 52 13.88 -13.57 -2.85
CA GLU A 52 14.83 -13.62 -3.95
C GLU A 52 14.14 -13.36 -5.30
N PRO A 53 14.85 -12.77 -6.28
CA PRO A 53 14.32 -12.61 -7.64
C PRO A 53 14.13 -13.96 -8.35
N GLU A 54 12.97 -14.15 -8.96
CA GLU A 54 12.65 -15.31 -9.78
C GLU A 54 12.60 -14.98 -11.27
N TYR A 55 13.28 -15.77 -12.10
CA TYR A 55 13.37 -15.55 -13.55
C TYR A 55 12.51 -16.56 -14.30
N LEU A 56 11.27 -16.16 -14.60
CA LEU A 56 10.23 -17.09 -15.06
C LEU A 56 10.19 -17.28 -16.58
N TRP A 57 10.90 -16.45 -17.36
CA TRP A 57 10.81 -16.45 -18.82
C TRP A 57 12.15 -16.73 -19.49
N LYS A 58 12.18 -17.75 -20.36
CA LYS A 58 13.37 -18.05 -21.19
C LYS A 58 13.67 -16.94 -22.21
N THR A 59 12.62 -16.33 -22.77
CA THR A 59 12.75 -15.26 -23.78
C THR A 59 13.18 -13.92 -23.17
N TYR A 60 12.96 -13.73 -21.87
CA TYR A 60 13.32 -12.52 -21.13
C TYR A 60 14.08 -12.91 -19.85
N PRO A 61 15.33 -13.40 -19.99
CA PRO A 61 16.09 -13.93 -18.87
C PRO A 61 16.43 -12.87 -17.81
N ASP A 62 16.40 -11.59 -18.18
CA ASP A 62 16.70 -10.47 -17.28
C ASP A 62 15.49 -9.93 -16.50
N TYR A 63 14.29 -10.49 -16.74
CA TYR A 63 13.06 -10.08 -16.07
C TYR A 63 12.92 -10.85 -14.76
N ALA A 64 12.97 -10.11 -13.66
CA ALA A 64 12.94 -10.66 -12.32
C ALA A 64 11.60 -10.40 -11.65
N VAL A 65 10.91 -11.46 -11.24
CA VAL A 65 9.68 -11.39 -10.45
C VAL A 65 10.03 -11.40 -8.97
N LEU A 66 9.41 -10.50 -8.22
CA LEU A 66 9.46 -10.45 -6.77
C LEU A 66 8.08 -10.79 -6.22
N ARG A 67 7.99 -11.90 -5.50
CA ARG A 67 6.72 -12.44 -4.99
C ARG A 67 6.86 -13.03 -3.61
N HIS A 68 5.76 -13.02 -2.86
CA HIS A 68 5.77 -13.59 -1.53
C HIS A 68 6.02 -15.10 -1.56
N THR A 69 6.73 -15.60 -0.55
CA THR A 69 6.95 -17.04 -0.35
C THR A 69 5.67 -17.75 0.08
N ASP A 70 4.79 -17.05 0.82
CA ASP A 70 3.59 -17.62 1.43
C ASP A 70 2.42 -17.86 0.46
N ASN A 71 2.16 -16.92 -0.46
CA ASN A 71 1.00 -16.91 -1.33
C ASN A 71 1.33 -16.74 -2.80
N ARG A 72 2.63 -16.62 -3.12
CA ARG A 72 3.16 -16.52 -4.48
C ARG A 72 2.64 -15.32 -5.28
N LYS A 73 1.96 -14.36 -4.64
CA LYS A 73 1.51 -13.12 -5.28
C LYS A 73 2.70 -12.21 -5.52
N TRP A 74 2.71 -11.63 -6.71
CA TRP A 74 3.75 -10.68 -7.09
C TRP A 74 3.47 -9.34 -6.43
N TYR A 75 4.52 -8.76 -5.87
CA TYR A 75 4.50 -7.41 -5.35
C TYR A 75 5.38 -6.49 -6.20
N ALA A 76 6.35 -7.03 -6.93
CA ALA A 76 7.07 -6.26 -7.91
C ALA A 76 7.55 -7.14 -9.07
N ILE A 77 7.86 -6.50 -10.19
CA ILE A 77 8.60 -7.13 -11.29
C ILE A 77 9.57 -6.10 -11.85
N VAL A 78 10.84 -6.49 -11.94
CA VAL A 78 11.92 -5.67 -12.51
C VAL A 78 12.20 -6.15 -13.92
N MET A 79 12.22 -5.22 -14.89
CA MET A 79 12.34 -5.51 -16.31
C MET A 79 13.29 -4.53 -16.98
N ASN A 80 13.99 -4.98 -18.02
CA ASN A 80 14.75 -4.10 -18.91
C ASN A 80 13.95 -3.86 -20.19
N VAL A 81 13.44 -2.64 -20.39
CA VAL A 81 12.45 -2.35 -21.44
C VAL A 81 12.95 -1.23 -22.38
N PRO A 82 12.80 -1.38 -23.72
CA PRO A 82 13.12 -0.31 -24.66
C PRO A 82 12.37 0.99 -24.32
N LYS A 83 13.09 2.13 -24.34
CA LYS A 83 12.52 3.46 -24.02
C LYS A 83 11.31 3.80 -24.90
N SER A 84 11.35 3.41 -26.18
CA SER A 84 10.25 3.60 -27.12
C SER A 84 8.94 2.92 -26.69
N LYS A 85 9.02 1.76 -26.03
CA LYS A 85 7.84 1.04 -25.52
C LYS A 85 7.22 1.69 -24.27
N LEU A 86 7.95 2.61 -23.66
CA LEU A 86 7.52 3.38 -22.48
C LEU A 86 7.09 4.82 -22.84
N GLY A 87 7.06 5.16 -24.14
CA GLY A 87 6.78 6.53 -24.59
C GLY A 87 7.90 7.53 -24.27
N LEU A 88 9.12 7.04 -23.99
CA LEU A 88 10.28 7.88 -23.69
C LEU A 88 11.10 8.13 -24.96
N SER A 89 11.71 9.31 -25.05
CA SER A 89 12.62 9.66 -26.14
C SER A 89 13.99 8.99 -25.98
N GLY A 90 14.72 8.89 -27.10
CA GLY A 90 16.07 8.32 -27.16
C GLY A 90 16.09 6.84 -27.54
N THR A 91 17.31 6.32 -27.73
CA THR A 91 17.57 4.92 -28.09
C THR A 91 17.95 4.10 -26.85
N GLY A 92 17.83 2.78 -26.96
CA GLY A 92 18.20 1.83 -25.90
C GLY A 92 17.06 1.43 -24.96
N ALA A 93 17.43 0.65 -23.94
CA ALA A 93 16.54 0.12 -22.91
C ALA A 93 16.87 0.69 -21.53
N ILE A 94 15.89 0.61 -20.64
CA ILE A 94 15.97 1.11 -19.27
C ILE A 94 15.42 0.07 -18.30
N ASP A 95 16.06 -0.05 -17.15
CA ASP A 95 15.53 -0.86 -16.05
C ASP A 95 14.33 -0.14 -15.41
N ILE A 96 13.22 -0.85 -15.32
CA ILE A 96 11.99 -0.42 -14.68
C ILE A 96 11.56 -1.43 -13.63
N MET A 97 10.76 -0.97 -12.68
CA MET A 97 10.08 -1.82 -11.72
C MET A 97 8.58 -1.50 -11.76
N ASN A 98 7.76 -2.49 -12.11
CA ASN A 98 6.35 -2.40 -11.81
C ASN A 98 6.13 -2.77 -10.35
N ILE A 99 5.28 -1.99 -9.68
CA ILE A 99 4.85 -2.26 -8.30
C ILE A 99 3.34 -2.18 -8.20
N LYS A 100 2.77 -2.92 -7.25
CA LYS A 100 1.35 -2.84 -6.94
C LYS A 100 1.10 -1.67 -6.00
N CYS A 101 0.04 -0.91 -6.24
CA CYS A 101 -0.31 0.26 -5.45
C CYS A 101 -1.82 0.38 -5.29
N SER A 102 -2.25 1.12 -4.26
CA SER A 102 -3.64 1.55 -4.16
C SER A 102 -3.91 2.71 -5.14
N PRO A 103 -5.17 2.96 -5.52
CA PRO A 103 -5.52 4.08 -6.38
C PRO A 103 -5.06 5.45 -5.83
N GLU A 104 -5.03 5.63 -4.51
CA GLU A 104 -4.62 6.87 -3.85
C GLU A 104 -3.10 7.10 -3.96
N ILE A 105 -2.30 6.04 -3.82
CA ILE A 105 -0.85 6.12 -4.07
C ILE A 105 -0.60 6.39 -5.55
N LEU A 106 -1.35 5.74 -6.45
CA LEU A 106 -1.24 5.99 -7.88
C LEU A 106 -1.50 7.46 -8.22
N SER A 107 -2.60 8.06 -7.72
CA SER A 107 -2.93 9.45 -8.00
C SER A 107 -1.88 10.44 -7.48
N THR A 108 -1.20 10.09 -6.38
CA THR A 108 -0.16 10.93 -5.78
C THR A 108 1.14 10.90 -6.59
N PHE A 109 1.56 9.72 -7.03
CA PHE A 109 2.89 9.51 -7.63
C PHE A 109 2.92 9.59 -9.16
N LEU A 110 1.78 9.44 -9.85
CA LEU A 110 1.78 9.37 -11.32
C LEU A 110 2.26 10.66 -12.01
N ALA A 111 2.17 11.81 -11.33
CA ALA A 111 2.70 13.09 -11.81
C ALA A 111 4.21 13.27 -11.55
N GLN A 112 4.82 12.42 -10.73
CA GLN A 112 6.23 12.52 -10.37
C GLN A 112 7.12 12.08 -11.55
N GLN A 113 8.20 12.84 -11.79
CA GLN A 113 9.21 12.45 -12.76
C GLN A 113 9.77 11.06 -12.42
N GLY A 114 9.86 10.19 -13.43
CA GLY A 114 10.35 8.82 -13.23
C GLY A 114 9.26 7.78 -12.98
N VAL A 115 8.03 8.20 -12.70
CA VAL A 115 6.86 7.32 -12.57
C VAL A 115 6.03 7.36 -13.85
N LEU A 116 5.58 6.19 -14.32
CA LEU A 116 4.78 6.02 -15.53
C LEU A 116 3.57 5.12 -15.26
N PRO A 117 2.52 5.17 -16.11
CA PRO A 117 1.48 4.16 -16.10
C PRO A 117 2.05 2.74 -16.20
N ALA A 118 1.34 1.77 -15.63
CA ALA A 118 1.82 0.39 -15.57
C ALA A 118 2.12 -0.20 -16.96
N TYR A 119 3.32 -0.77 -17.13
CA TYR A 119 3.72 -1.51 -18.32
C TYR A 119 3.27 -2.97 -18.22
N HIS A 120 2.49 -3.49 -19.17
CA HIS A 120 1.91 -4.86 -19.17
C HIS A 120 1.02 -5.26 -17.96
N MET A 121 0.81 -4.36 -17.00
CA MET A 121 -0.01 -4.59 -15.80
C MET A 121 -1.25 -3.71 -15.79
N ASN A 122 -2.18 -3.99 -14.85
CA ASN A 122 -3.39 -3.20 -14.68
C ASN A 122 -3.04 -1.77 -14.19
N LYS A 123 -3.31 -0.77 -15.03
CA LYS A 123 -2.95 0.64 -14.79
C LYS A 123 -3.68 1.30 -13.61
N SER A 124 -4.73 0.69 -13.06
CA SER A 124 -5.46 1.21 -11.88
C SER A 124 -4.86 0.73 -10.55
N HIS A 125 -4.02 -0.30 -10.56
CA HIS A 125 -3.50 -0.95 -9.35
C HIS A 125 -1.99 -1.22 -9.41
N TRP A 126 -1.35 -0.79 -10.49
CA TRP A 126 0.08 -0.91 -10.68
C TRP A 126 0.60 0.40 -11.26
N MET A 127 1.87 0.68 -11.01
CA MET A 127 2.62 1.75 -11.64
C MET A 127 4.00 1.24 -12.05
N THR A 128 4.61 1.91 -13.02
CA THR A 128 5.97 1.66 -13.45
C THR A 128 6.90 2.72 -12.86
N ILE A 129 7.97 2.31 -12.19
CA ILE A 129 9.02 3.21 -11.69
C ILE A 129 10.28 2.98 -12.52
N ARG A 130 10.88 4.06 -13.02
CA ARG A 130 12.20 4.02 -13.68
C ARG A 130 13.30 3.87 -12.64
N LEU A 131 14.22 2.93 -12.87
CA LEU A 131 15.38 2.69 -12.01
C LEU A 131 16.65 3.38 -12.54
N ASP A 132 16.49 4.55 -13.15
CA ASP A 132 17.57 5.37 -13.72
C ASP A 132 17.99 6.56 -12.84
N GLY A 133 17.54 6.57 -11.59
CA GLY A 133 17.78 7.67 -10.65
C GLY A 133 16.81 8.84 -10.79
N SER A 134 15.81 8.78 -11.69
CA SER A 134 14.75 9.80 -11.76
C SER A 134 13.81 9.79 -10.55
N VAL A 135 13.73 8.67 -9.82
CA VAL A 135 13.08 8.56 -8.52
C VAL A 135 14.16 8.25 -7.49
N ASP A 136 14.14 8.97 -6.37
CA ASP A 136 15.09 8.74 -5.29
C ASP A 136 14.88 7.36 -4.64
N LYS A 137 15.96 6.83 -4.08
CA LYS A 137 16.00 5.47 -3.50
C LYS A 137 14.98 5.29 -2.37
N ASP A 138 14.82 6.29 -1.51
CA ASP A 138 13.96 6.18 -0.34
C ASP A 138 12.48 6.13 -0.75
N THR A 139 12.10 6.90 -1.77
CA THR A 139 10.78 6.80 -2.41
C THR A 139 10.56 5.43 -3.04
N ILE A 140 11.55 4.86 -3.74
CA ILE A 140 11.45 3.52 -4.33
C ILE A 140 11.19 2.48 -3.23
N PHE A 141 11.93 2.53 -2.13
CA PHE A 141 11.76 1.60 -1.02
C PHE A 141 10.43 1.79 -0.30
N PHE A 142 9.97 3.03 -0.09
CA PHE A 142 8.65 3.33 0.43
C PHE A 142 7.53 2.70 -0.41
N LEU A 143 7.58 2.89 -1.73
CA LEU A 143 6.59 2.34 -2.65
C LEU A 143 6.65 0.80 -2.72
N LEU A 144 7.85 0.23 -2.62
CA LEU A 144 8.06 -1.22 -2.58
C LEU A 144 7.53 -1.84 -1.28
N ASN A 145 7.74 -1.21 -0.13
CA ASN A 145 7.13 -1.56 1.16
C ASN A 145 5.60 -1.57 1.05
N GLY A 146 5.03 -0.49 0.49
CA GLY A 146 3.59 -0.40 0.28
C GLY A 146 3.04 -1.53 -0.59
N SER A 147 3.76 -1.89 -1.66
CA SER A 147 3.37 -2.99 -2.54
C SER A 147 3.45 -4.35 -1.86
N PHE A 148 4.55 -4.62 -1.14
CA PHE A 148 4.75 -5.84 -0.37
C PHE A 148 3.61 -6.02 0.64
N ASP A 149 3.31 -4.97 1.42
CA ASP A 149 2.21 -4.95 2.37
C ASP A 149 0.84 -5.19 1.72
N LEU A 150 0.58 -4.60 0.56
CA LEU A 150 -0.70 -4.73 -0.13
C LEU A 150 -0.96 -6.18 -0.60
N THR A 151 0.10 -6.98 -0.73
CA THR A 151 0.06 -8.31 -1.36
C THR A 151 0.42 -9.45 -0.42
N ALA A 152 1.04 -9.17 0.73
CA ALA A 152 1.39 -10.15 1.76
C ALA A 152 0.14 -10.81 2.35
N THR A 153 0.24 -12.09 2.75
CA THR A 153 -0.79 -12.62 3.64
C THR A 153 -0.65 -12.01 5.03
N ARG A 154 -1.72 -12.14 5.78
CA ARG A 154 -1.77 -11.69 7.16
C ARG A 154 -0.79 -12.40 8.09
N GLN A 155 -0.39 -13.63 7.78
CA GLN A 155 0.60 -14.39 8.57
C GLN A 155 2.00 -13.77 8.45
N VAL A 156 2.39 -13.36 7.24
CA VAL A 156 3.66 -12.66 7.01
C VAL A 156 3.64 -11.26 7.63
N LYS A 157 2.53 -10.52 7.54
CA LYS A 157 2.38 -9.22 8.23
C LYS A 157 2.55 -9.34 9.74
N LYS A 158 1.98 -10.40 10.35
CA LYS A 158 2.14 -10.70 11.78
C LYS A 158 3.58 -11.07 12.13
N LYS A 159 4.26 -11.86 11.29
CA LYS A 159 5.65 -12.29 11.49
C LYS A 159 6.66 -11.14 11.38
N LEU A 160 6.40 -10.18 10.49
CA LEU A 160 7.28 -9.02 10.25
C LEU A 160 6.97 -7.82 11.17
N GLY A 161 5.98 -7.92 12.06
CA GLY A 161 5.57 -6.80 12.91
C GLY A 161 4.87 -5.66 12.17
N ILE A 162 4.56 -5.82 10.87
CA ILE A 162 3.92 -4.81 10.01
C ILE A 162 2.39 -4.92 10.11
N ALA A 163 1.87 -5.17 11.30
CA ALA A 163 0.43 -5.35 11.51
C ALA A 163 -0.31 -4.02 11.24
N ARG A 164 -0.81 -3.84 10.01
CA ARG A 164 -1.92 -2.90 9.79
C ARG A 164 -3.14 -3.48 10.48
N TYR A 165 -3.66 -2.77 11.47
CA TYR A 165 -5.05 -2.88 11.90
C TYR A 165 -5.93 -2.59 10.68
N THR A 166 -6.60 -3.61 10.12
CA THR A 166 -7.54 -3.38 9.02
C THR A 166 -8.87 -2.94 9.61
N GLU A 167 -9.42 -1.86 9.08
CA GLU A 167 -10.72 -1.35 9.52
C GLU A 167 -11.81 -1.83 8.56
N TRP A 168 -12.82 -2.47 9.11
CA TRP A 168 -13.92 -3.09 8.38
C TRP A 168 -15.24 -2.41 8.71
N ILE A 169 -16.19 -2.43 7.76
CA ILE A 169 -17.61 -2.21 8.01
C ILE A 169 -18.31 -3.55 7.80
N VAL A 170 -19.04 -4.04 8.80
CA VAL A 170 -19.80 -5.29 8.73
C VAL A 170 -21.28 -5.06 8.97
N PRO A 171 -22.18 -5.78 8.29
CA PRO A 171 -23.61 -5.66 8.53
C PRO A 171 -24.01 -6.42 9.79
N ALA A 172 -24.80 -5.78 10.64
CA ALA A 172 -25.50 -6.36 11.78
C ALA A 172 -27.00 -6.22 11.52
N ASN A 173 -27.70 -7.33 11.30
CA ASN A 173 -29.13 -7.29 11.01
C ASN A 173 -29.93 -7.68 12.27
N PRO A 174 -30.70 -6.75 12.86
CA PRO A 174 -31.49 -6.99 14.07
C PRO A 174 -32.44 -8.19 13.96
N LYS A 175 -32.86 -8.57 12.74
CA LYS A 175 -33.69 -9.77 12.52
C LYS A 175 -32.99 -11.07 12.96
N TYR A 176 -31.67 -11.13 12.85
CA TYR A 176 -30.89 -12.32 13.20
C TYR A 176 -30.19 -12.18 14.54
N TYR A 177 -29.79 -10.95 14.91
CA TYR A 177 -29.08 -10.68 16.15
C TYR A 177 -29.26 -9.21 16.53
N ASP A 178 -29.83 -8.96 17.71
CA ASP A 178 -30.05 -7.61 18.21
C ASP A 178 -28.81 -7.10 18.96
N VAL A 179 -27.84 -6.62 18.18
CA VAL A 179 -26.60 -6.04 18.72
C VAL A 179 -26.86 -4.80 19.58
N GLU A 180 -27.96 -4.08 19.33
CA GLU A 180 -28.27 -2.86 20.07
C GLU A 180 -28.83 -3.14 21.45
N LYS A 181 -29.36 -4.35 21.69
CA LYS A 181 -29.74 -4.79 23.03
C LYS A 181 -28.55 -5.29 23.85
N GLU A 182 -27.58 -5.91 23.21
CA GLU A 182 -26.55 -6.70 23.89
C GLU A 182 -25.18 -5.99 23.99
N LEU A 183 -24.85 -5.11 23.05
CA LEU A 183 -23.54 -4.48 22.98
C LEU A 183 -23.58 -3.04 23.52
N ARG A 184 -22.65 -2.71 24.41
CA ARG A 184 -22.40 -1.37 24.95
C ARG A 184 -20.90 -1.10 24.93
N GLU A 185 -20.48 0.16 25.07
CA GLU A 185 -19.05 0.50 25.22
C GLU A 185 -18.37 -0.34 26.30
N GLY A 186 -17.19 -0.88 26.00
CA GLY A 186 -16.44 -1.80 26.86
C GLY A 186 -16.93 -3.25 26.83
N GLY A 187 -18.15 -3.50 26.36
CA GLY A 187 -18.75 -4.85 26.30
C GLY A 187 -18.08 -5.75 25.26
N GLU A 188 -18.15 -7.07 25.50
CA GLU A 188 -17.62 -8.10 24.61
C GLU A 188 -18.74 -9.03 24.15
N ILE A 189 -18.76 -9.34 22.85
CA ILE A 189 -19.70 -10.31 22.28
C ILE A 189 -19.01 -11.27 21.33
N ILE A 190 -19.68 -12.40 21.09
CA ILE A 190 -19.33 -13.34 20.02
C ILE A 190 -20.07 -12.92 18.75
N TRP A 191 -19.33 -12.72 17.67
CA TRP A 191 -19.87 -12.27 16.39
C TRP A 191 -19.53 -13.24 15.27
N LYS A 192 -20.39 -13.32 14.25
CA LYS A 192 -20.09 -14.09 13.03
C LYS A 192 -18.80 -13.57 12.40
N GLN A 193 -17.81 -14.43 12.28
CA GLN A 193 -16.55 -14.06 11.65
C GLN A 193 -16.65 -14.13 10.12
N SER A 194 -16.07 -13.13 9.47
CA SER A 194 -15.85 -13.14 8.03
C SER A 194 -14.43 -13.57 7.70
N ASN A 195 -14.23 -14.26 6.55
CA ASN A 195 -12.98 -14.94 6.19
C ASN A 195 -11.71 -14.07 6.29
N ASN A 196 -11.84 -12.76 6.15
CA ASN A 196 -10.70 -11.84 6.07
C ASN A 196 -10.44 -11.06 7.38
N ILE A 197 -11.29 -11.17 8.40
CA ILE A 197 -11.17 -10.38 9.65
C ILE A 197 -10.16 -11.00 10.62
N ALA A 198 -9.41 -10.14 11.30
CA ALA A 198 -8.30 -10.47 12.17
C ALA A 198 -8.42 -10.14 13.63
N VAL A 199 -7.67 -10.86 14.48
CA VAL A 199 -7.25 -10.29 15.77
C VAL A 199 -6.56 -8.96 15.50
N ASP A 200 -6.88 -7.98 16.34
CA ASP A 200 -6.47 -6.58 16.28
C ASP A 200 -7.15 -5.73 15.19
N ASP A 201 -7.88 -6.31 14.24
CA ASP A 201 -8.67 -5.49 13.31
C ASP A 201 -9.75 -4.68 14.04
N ILE A 202 -10.12 -3.54 13.45
CA ILE A 202 -11.27 -2.75 13.88
C ILE A 202 -12.47 -3.10 13.01
N VAL A 203 -13.62 -3.31 13.65
CA VAL A 203 -14.88 -3.62 13.00
C VAL A 203 -15.90 -2.56 13.38
N TYR A 204 -16.32 -1.77 12.40
CA TYR A 204 -17.46 -0.88 12.48
C TYR A 204 -18.73 -1.68 12.16
N MET A 205 -19.64 -1.78 13.13
CA MET A 205 -20.90 -2.48 12.97
C MET A 205 -21.96 -1.54 12.41
N TYR A 206 -22.35 -1.78 11.16
CA TYR A 206 -23.49 -1.14 10.53
C TYR A 206 -24.76 -1.91 10.88
N VAL A 207 -25.61 -1.33 11.72
CA VAL A 207 -26.91 -1.91 12.03
C VAL A 207 -27.85 -1.62 10.87
N THR A 208 -28.43 -2.65 10.27
CA THR A 208 -29.35 -2.51 9.14
C THR A 208 -30.67 -1.86 9.58
N ALA A 209 -31.65 -1.75 8.67
CA ALA A 209 -32.97 -1.23 9.03
C ALA A 209 -33.54 -1.96 10.28
N PRO A 210 -34.22 -1.26 11.20
CA PRO A 210 -34.68 0.14 11.08
C PRO A 210 -33.61 1.21 11.38
N THR A 211 -32.53 0.85 12.08
CA THR A 211 -31.51 1.81 12.52
C THR A 211 -30.70 2.39 11.36
N ALA A 212 -30.30 1.55 10.40
CA ALA A 212 -29.63 1.93 9.16
C ALA A 212 -28.45 2.90 9.36
N ALA A 213 -27.57 2.61 10.32
CA ALA A 213 -26.44 3.45 10.70
C ALA A 213 -25.26 2.63 11.21
N ILE A 214 -24.05 3.19 11.17
CA ILE A 214 -22.92 2.66 11.95
C ILE A 214 -23.17 2.99 13.43
N ARG A 215 -23.16 1.98 14.29
CA ARG A 215 -23.48 2.12 15.72
C ARG A 215 -22.33 1.77 16.64
N TYR A 216 -21.40 0.92 16.20
CA TYR A 216 -20.32 0.45 17.07
C TYR A 216 -18.98 0.43 16.33
N LYS A 217 -17.91 0.82 17.02
CA LYS A 217 -16.52 0.55 16.64
C LYS A 217 -15.99 -0.49 17.61
N CYS A 218 -15.56 -1.64 17.08
CA CYS A 218 -15.14 -2.78 17.90
C CYS A 218 -13.71 -3.21 17.57
N LEU A 219 -12.95 -3.63 18.59
CA LEU A 219 -11.68 -4.33 18.44
C LEU A 219 -11.95 -5.84 18.36
N VAL A 220 -11.29 -6.53 17.45
CA VAL A 220 -11.36 -7.99 17.37
C VAL A 220 -10.29 -8.59 18.29
N LEU A 221 -10.72 -9.36 19.28
CA LEU A 221 -9.85 -9.98 20.28
C LEU A 221 -9.40 -11.38 19.86
N GLU A 222 -10.30 -12.17 19.30
CA GLU A 222 -10.06 -13.57 18.94
C GLU A 222 -10.81 -13.91 17.65
N VAL A 223 -10.25 -14.83 16.84
CA VAL A 223 -10.83 -15.25 15.56
C VAL A 223 -10.75 -16.77 15.39
N ASN A 224 -11.52 -17.29 14.43
CA ASN A 224 -11.60 -18.71 14.09
C ASN A 224 -12.10 -19.59 15.25
N ILE A 225 -12.90 -19.02 16.16
CA ILE A 225 -13.53 -19.77 17.24
C ILE A 225 -14.55 -20.71 16.59
N PRO A 226 -14.42 -22.03 16.76
CA PRO A 226 -15.38 -22.98 16.21
C PRO A 226 -16.79 -22.70 16.77
N TYR A 227 -17.78 -22.65 15.89
CA TYR A 227 -19.16 -22.41 16.29
C TYR A 227 -20.07 -23.27 15.41
N GLN A 228 -21.09 -23.89 15.99
CA GLN A 228 -22.03 -24.70 15.23
C GLN A 228 -23.43 -24.15 15.43
N PHE A 229 -23.80 -23.20 14.57
CA PHE A 229 -25.16 -22.68 14.53
C PHE A 229 -25.77 -22.94 13.16
N ARG A 230 -26.99 -23.49 13.17
CA ARG A 230 -27.82 -23.72 12.01
C ARG A 230 -29.21 -23.17 12.30
N HIS A 231 -29.64 -22.21 11.52
CA HIS A 231 -31.03 -21.75 11.50
C HIS A 231 -31.41 -21.44 10.05
N ASP A 232 -32.51 -22.02 9.58
CA ASP A 232 -32.91 -22.04 8.16
C ASP A 232 -31.75 -22.40 7.20
N ARG A 233 -31.39 -21.47 6.29
CA ARG A 233 -30.28 -21.58 5.32
C ARG A 233 -28.95 -21.02 5.83
N LEU A 234 -28.87 -20.61 7.10
CA LEU A 234 -27.72 -19.90 7.66
C LEU A 234 -26.89 -20.85 8.52
N GLN A 235 -25.75 -21.29 7.98
CA GLN A 235 -24.78 -22.11 8.70
C GLN A 235 -23.58 -21.24 9.10
N ILE A 236 -23.40 -21.05 10.41
CA ILE A 236 -22.22 -20.39 10.97
C ILE A 236 -21.31 -21.48 11.51
N LYS A 237 -20.11 -21.60 10.92
CA LYS A 237 -19.09 -22.58 11.30
C LYS A 237 -17.99 -21.99 12.21
N ARG A 238 -17.87 -20.66 12.23
CA ARG A 238 -16.86 -19.94 13.00
C ARG A 238 -17.31 -18.54 13.38
N VAL A 239 -16.85 -18.10 14.53
CA VAL A 239 -17.14 -16.80 15.13
C VAL A 239 -15.83 -16.13 15.58
N MET A 240 -15.94 -14.86 15.92
CA MET A 240 -14.87 -14.02 16.46
C MET A 240 -15.36 -13.36 17.75
N LYS A 241 -14.45 -13.12 18.67
CA LYS A 241 -14.73 -12.34 19.88
C LYS A 241 -14.37 -10.89 19.60
N ILE A 242 -15.30 -9.98 19.84
CA ILE A 242 -15.09 -8.54 19.64
C ILE A 242 -15.40 -7.77 20.92
N ARG A 243 -14.67 -6.68 21.16
CA ARG A 243 -14.92 -5.70 22.23
C ARG A 243 -15.35 -4.38 21.63
N CYS A 244 -16.46 -3.83 22.10
CA CYS A 244 -16.89 -2.49 21.71
C CYS A 244 -15.94 -1.45 22.31
N LEU A 245 -15.31 -0.65 21.45
CA LEU A 245 -14.49 0.49 21.84
C LEU A 245 -15.33 1.77 21.94
N LYS A 246 -16.31 1.92 21.05
CA LYS A 246 -17.14 3.12 20.96
C LYS A 246 -18.54 2.77 20.47
N GLU A 247 -19.54 3.38 21.09
CA GLU A 247 -20.93 3.40 20.64
C GLU A 247 -21.25 4.79 20.09
N TYR A 248 -21.84 4.82 18.89
CA TYR A 248 -22.17 6.05 18.17
C TYR A 248 -23.67 6.25 18.16
N ASP A 249 -24.15 7.49 18.35
CA ASP A 249 -25.56 7.82 18.13
C ASP A 249 -26.03 7.40 16.72
N LYS A 250 -27.25 6.88 16.62
CA LYS A 250 -27.80 6.37 15.35
C LYS A 250 -27.91 7.45 14.26
N ASN A 251 -27.96 8.72 14.64
CA ASN A 251 -28.04 9.85 13.73
C ASN A 251 -26.66 10.41 13.36
N LEU A 252 -25.58 9.95 13.99
CA LEU A 252 -24.22 10.42 13.71
C LEU A 252 -23.74 9.98 12.33
N ILE A 253 -23.94 8.70 12.01
CA ILE A 253 -23.41 8.07 10.79
C ILE A 253 -24.52 7.26 10.09
N PRO A 254 -25.64 7.89 9.69
CA PRO A 254 -26.72 7.21 9.01
C PRO A 254 -26.29 6.79 7.61
N ARG A 255 -27.02 5.85 7.02
CA ARG A 255 -26.77 5.35 5.66
C ARG A 255 -26.61 6.46 4.62
N VAL A 256 -27.37 7.55 4.73
CA VAL A 256 -27.29 8.71 3.81
C VAL A 256 -25.91 9.35 3.88
N LYS A 257 -25.41 9.62 5.10
CA LYS A 257 -24.06 10.14 5.35
C LYS A 257 -23.01 9.18 4.79
N MET A 258 -23.14 7.88 5.05
CA MET A 258 -22.21 6.87 4.50
C MET A 258 -22.16 6.86 2.96
N ALA A 259 -23.30 7.14 2.30
CA ALA A 259 -23.38 7.16 0.85
C ALA A 259 -22.56 8.31 0.22
N GLU A 260 -22.43 9.45 0.92
CA GLU A 260 -21.54 10.56 0.52
C GLU A 260 -20.08 10.10 0.36
N PHE A 261 -19.67 9.07 1.10
CA PHE A 261 -18.32 8.48 1.07
C PHE A 261 -18.25 7.19 0.25
N GLY A 262 -19.21 6.95 -0.65
CA GLY A 262 -19.23 5.78 -1.54
C GLY A 262 -19.72 4.49 -0.89
N VAL A 263 -20.35 4.55 0.29
CA VAL A 263 -20.81 3.38 1.05
C VAL A 263 -22.34 3.29 1.06
N SER A 264 -22.93 2.86 -0.06
CA SER A 264 -24.39 2.94 -0.28
C SER A 264 -25.22 1.78 0.29
N ALA A 265 -24.70 0.56 0.39
CA ALA A 265 -25.43 -0.59 0.94
C ALA A 265 -24.52 -1.67 1.54
N VAL A 266 -24.41 -1.81 2.87
CA VAL A 266 -23.59 -2.85 3.55
C VAL A 266 -24.30 -4.21 3.51
N ARG A 267 -24.01 -5.03 2.50
CA ARG A 267 -24.55 -6.41 2.37
C ARG A 267 -23.55 -7.50 2.79
N GLY A 268 -22.31 -7.10 3.04
CA GLY A 268 -21.22 -7.95 3.48
C GLY A 268 -20.07 -7.10 4.02
N PRO A 269 -19.02 -7.74 4.58
CA PRO A 269 -17.84 -7.05 5.07
C PRO A 269 -17.19 -6.23 3.96
N ARG A 270 -16.81 -5.00 4.29
CA ARG A 270 -16.06 -4.11 3.39
C ARG A 270 -14.98 -3.38 4.15
N HIS A 271 -13.97 -2.90 3.44
CA HIS A 271 -13.01 -1.97 4.01
C HIS A 271 -13.68 -0.63 4.35
N MET A 272 -13.29 -0.05 5.47
CA MET A 272 -13.66 1.32 5.84
C MET A 272 -12.95 2.30 4.90
N PRO A 273 -13.66 3.16 4.16
CA PRO A 273 -13.02 4.23 3.40
C PRO A 273 -12.33 5.21 4.36
N TYR A 274 -11.11 5.64 4.01
CA TYR A 274 -10.35 6.60 4.81
C TYR A 274 -11.11 7.90 5.06
N SER A 275 -11.78 8.44 4.04
CA SER A 275 -12.57 9.67 4.15
C SER A 275 -13.74 9.54 5.14
N LEU A 276 -14.46 8.42 5.13
CA LEU A 276 -15.54 8.15 6.09
C LEU A 276 -14.99 8.02 7.52
N LYS A 277 -13.84 7.35 7.69
CA LYS A 277 -13.17 7.28 8.99
C LYS A 277 -12.83 8.67 9.54
N ARG A 278 -12.22 9.53 8.71
CA ARG A 278 -11.85 10.89 9.10
C ARG A 278 -13.06 11.74 9.48
N GLU A 279 -14.17 11.57 8.77
CA GLU A 279 -15.43 12.23 9.12
C GLU A 279 -15.94 11.75 10.49
N ILE A 280 -15.93 10.45 10.76
CA ILE A 280 -16.34 9.90 12.05
C ILE A 280 -15.47 10.48 13.18
N GLU A 281 -14.14 10.51 13.01
CA GLU A 281 -13.19 11.09 13.97
C GLU A 281 -13.45 12.59 14.23
N ALA A 282 -13.76 13.34 13.17
CA ALA A 282 -14.10 14.76 13.29
C ALA A 282 -15.42 14.97 14.05
N LEU A 283 -16.45 14.18 13.75
CA LEU A 283 -17.76 14.25 14.38
C LEU A 283 -17.75 13.91 15.88
N ILE A 284 -16.80 13.07 16.32
CA ILE A 284 -16.65 12.69 17.74
C ILE A 284 -15.66 13.58 18.50
N GLY A 285 -15.01 14.55 17.85
CA GLY A 285 -14.05 15.44 18.49
C GLY A 285 -12.70 14.78 18.83
N GLU A 286 -12.37 13.64 18.23
CA GLU A 286 -11.05 13.01 18.38
C GLU A 286 -10.03 13.76 17.49
N GLN A 287 -9.46 14.85 18.01
CA GLN A 287 -8.23 15.42 17.42
C GLN A 287 -7.07 14.45 17.71
N LYS A 288 -6.27 14.13 16.68
CA LYS A 288 -5.03 13.36 16.87
C LYS A 288 -4.14 14.06 17.89
N ALA A 289 -3.75 13.34 18.95
CA ALA A 289 -2.49 13.63 19.61
C ALA A 289 -1.40 13.56 18.53
N SER A 290 -0.72 14.68 18.36
CA SER A 290 0.40 14.92 17.43
C SER A 290 1.53 13.93 17.62
#